data_AF-A0A9N8N902-F1
#
_entry.id   AF-A0A9N8N902-F1
#
_cell.length_a   1.000
_cell.length_b   1.000
_cell.length_c   1.000
_cell.angle_alpha   90.00
_cell.angle_beta   90.00
_cell.angle_gamma   90.00
#
_symmetry.space_group_name_H-M   'P 1'
#
loop_
_entity.id
_entity.type
_entity.pdbx_description
1 polymer ?
#
loop_
_entity_poly.entity_id
_entity_poly.type
_entity_poly.pdbx_seq_one_letter_code
_entity_poly.pdbx_strand_id
1 'polypeptide(L)'
;MKIAALLLLTITSLTACSKENDLPDFPDVASVRANLAFTCTHEADRLPALDPDADALFRYGRYLQKRDGPKNFDEIARYYRIAAAHGHYKANHNVQQLVSQGMADSPDAARESVEWATELVNQGIPTGYYDIGYYLNSGYGLKQNMETALKYIRKAADLGNADAQYYIADLLAPHDRAPDVARQMRQCAADQGHGRAAYELGVNRQNNGKYHDALVAYQKGVAAGSSVSALNLEESFLAPPATEELYFLDLPKDQERSHRYKLIGKFLDRNELSNPSVPDIDRIVPLPPAQLPAWDGTFEWEKKQAEIPPKPSDELINRLAKEKNLDPATGLPLSAAASQTSQAGKPAKLARVPLGTKMRAGARCPESGVWCTQILAELRGETTQRFRKGETLPMLDVYRPRTFAWLDDVLGKRRYTTDVIWTLTAYNDKA
;
A
#
# COMPACT_ATOMS: atom_id res chain seq x y z
N MET A 1 72.35 -49.77 12.41
CA MET A 1 73.63 -49.16 12.85
C MET A 1 73.36 -47.69 13.19
N LYS A 2 73.71 -47.27 14.43
CA LYS A 2 73.74 -45.89 15.04
C LYS A 2 72.45 -45.28 15.68
N ILE A 3 72.27 -45.53 16.99
CA ILE A 3 72.41 -44.63 18.20
C ILE A 3 72.11 -43.12 17.94
N ALA A 4 71.30 -42.33 18.70
CA ALA A 4 71.23 -42.01 20.14
C ALA A 4 69.90 -41.24 20.47
N ALA A 5 69.23 -41.44 21.62
CA ALA A 5 69.18 -40.57 22.84
C ALA A 5 68.91 -39.06 22.61
N LEU A 6 68.16 -38.27 23.38
CA LEU A 6 67.29 -38.30 24.58
C LEU A 6 67.07 -36.80 24.91
N LEU A 7 65.87 -36.30 25.23
CA LEU A 7 65.66 -35.32 26.34
C LEU A 7 64.18 -34.88 26.50
N LEU A 8 63.76 -34.87 27.77
CA LEU A 8 62.46 -34.49 28.32
C LEU A 8 62.13 -33.00 28.15
N LEU A 9 60.85 -32.65 28.06
CA LEU A 9 60.25 -31.65 28.97
C LEU A 9 58.71 -31.73 28.98
N THR A 10 58.19 -31.90 30.19
CA THR A 10 56.77 -31.89 30.56
C THR A 10 56.16 -30.50 30.35
N ILE A 11 55.03 -30.42 29.63
CA ILE A 11 54.11 -29.27 29.72
C ILE A 11 52.70 -29.80 29.98
N THR A 12 52.30 -29.57 31.22
CA THR A 12 50.96 -29.49 31.81
C THR A 12 49.75 -29.63 30.89
N SER A 13 48.91 -30.58 31.26
CA SER A 13 47.48 -30.67 30.98
C SER A 13 46.76 -29.34 31.23
N LEU A 14 46.28 -28.73 30.16
CA LEU A 14 45.10 -27.86 30.19
C LEU A 14 43.99 -28.60 29.45
N THR A 15 43.26 -29.43 30.20
CA THR A 15 41.91 -29.84 29.86
C THR A 15 41.01 -28.60 29.91
N ALA A 16 41.02 -27.81 28.85
CA ALA A 16 39.90 -26.92 28.58
C ALA A 16 38.81 -27.79 27.95
N CYS A 17 37.80 -28.12 28.75
CA CYS A 17 36.53 -28.61 28.23
C CYS A 17 35.94 -27.50 27.34
N SER A 18 36.26 -27.53 26.04
CA SER A 18 35.45 -26.81 25.06
C SER A 18 34.12 -27.55 25.02
N LYS A 19 33.11 -26.97 25.69
CA LYS A 19 31.71 -27.29 25.44
C LYS A 19 31.54 -27.37 23.92
N GLU A 20 31.17 -28.55 23.44
CA GLU A 20 30.50 -28.67 22.16
C GLU A 20 29.41 -27.59 22.16
N ASN A 21 29.53 -26.66 21.23
CA ASN A 21 28.51 -25.65 21.04
C ASN A 21 27.22 -26.41 20.71
N ASP A 22 26.29 -26.44 21.66
CA ASP A 22 24.89 -26.74 21.40
C ASP A 22 24.43 -25.71 20.34
N LEU A 23 24.57 -26.08 19.07
CA LEU A 23 23.91 -25.37 17.98
C LEU A 23 22.41 -25.47 18.28
N PRO A 24 21.66 -24.36 18.24
CA PRO A 24 20.23 -24.39 18.49
C PRO A 24 19.56 -25.41 17.56
N ASP A 25 18.72 -26.27 18.13
CA ASP A 25 17.95 -27.27 17.39
C ASP A 25 17.29 -26.61 16.18
N PHE A 26 17.55 -27.15 14.98
CA PHE A 26 16.85 -26.72 13.79
C PHE A 26 15.36 -27.04 13.98
N PRO A 27 14.45 -26.09 13.69
CA PRO A 27 13.03 -26.35 13.81
C PRO A 27 12.65 -27.51 12.88
N ASP A 28 11.91 -28.48 13.42
CA ASP A 28 11.44 -29.65 12.68
C ASP A 28 10.73 -29.23 11.39
N VAL A 29 11.10 -29.85 10.26
CA VAL A 29 10.57 -29.52 8.93
C VAL A 29 9.05 -29.63 8.88
N ALA A 30 8.44 -30.55 9.64
CA ALA A 30 6.98 -30.64 9.70
C ALA A 30 6.37 -29.42 10.41
N SER A 31 6.99 -28.95 11.50
CA SER A 31 6.58 -27.71 12.19
C SER A 31 6.73 -26.47 11.30
N VAL A 32 7.82 -26.37 10.53
CA VAL A 32 8.05 -25.26 9.58
C VAL A 32 7.02 -25.27 8.47
N ARG A 33 6.70 -26.45 7.91
CA ARG A 33 5.67 -26.59 6.87
C ARG A 33 4.27 -26.27 7.38
N ALA A 34 3.93 -26.69 8.60
CA ALA A 34 2.66 -26.35 9.24
C ALA A 34 2.53 -24.82 9.42
N ASN A 35 3.60 -24.14 9.82
CA ASN A 35 3.62 -22.68 9.98
C ASN A 35 3.54 -21.92 8.63
N LEU A 36 3.92 -22.56 7.52
CA LEU A 36 3.81 -22.00 6.17
C LEU A 36 2.47 -22.31 5.50
N ALA A 37 1.66 -23.21 6.05
CA ALA A 37 0.36 -23.55 5.49
C ALA A 37 -0.50 -22.30 5.33
N PHE A 38 -1.22 -22.20 4.22
CA PHE A 38 -2.10 -21.10 3.91
C PHE A 38 -3.44 -21.68 3.47
N THR A 39 -4.52 -21.10 4.00
CA THR A 39 -5.88 -21.39 3.56
C THR A 39 -6.47 -20.09 3.04
N CYS A 40 -6.91 -20.09 1.78
CA CYS A 40 -7.54 -18.93 1.20
C CYS A 40 -8.81 -18.57 1.99
N THR A 41 -8.85 -17.34 2.48
CA THR A 41 -9.99 -16.72 3.16
C THR A 41 -10.24 -15.39 2.46
N HIS A 42 -11.50 -15.03 2.22
CA HIS A 42 -11.81 -13.72 1.66
C HIS A 42 -12.15 -12.72 2.77
N GLU A 43 -11.61 -11.51 2.67
CA GLU A 43 -11.86 -10.43 3.63
C GLU A 43 -13.36 -10.19 3.82
N ALA A 44 -14.12 -10.21 2.73
CA ALA A 44 -15.58 -10.01 2.72
C ALA A 44 -16.34 -10.96 3.68
N ASP A 45 -15.85 -12.17 3.92
CA ASP A 45 -16.47 -13.15 4.82
C ASP A 45 -16.35 -12.76 6.30
N ARG A 46 -15.52 -11.76 6.62
CA ARG A 46 -15.22 -11.29 7.97
C ARG A 46 -15.68 -9.86 8.24
N LEU A 47 -16.19 -9.17 7.22
CA LEU A 47 -16.59 -7.77 7.36
C LEU A 47 -18.02 -7.67 7.94
N PRO A 48 -18.24 -6.83 8.96
CA PRO A 48 -19.58 -6.58 9.48
C PRO A 48 -20.39 -5.77 8.46
N ALA A 49 -21.72 -5.87 8.57
CA ALA A 49 -22.60 -4.98 7.84
C ALA A 49 -22.34 -3.52 8.24
N LEU A 50 -22.32 -2.63 7.26
CA LEU A 50 -22.11 -1.20 7.47
C LEU A 50 -23.42 -0.53 7.87
N ASP A 51 -23.36 0.32 8.89
CA ASP A 51 -24.49 1.17 9.26
C ASP A 51 -24.86 2.11 8.09
N PRO A 52 -26.13 2.17 7.66
CA PRO A 52 -26.53 2.95 6.49
C PRO A 52 -26.29 4.46 6.62
N ASP A 53 -26.40 5.01 7.84
CA ASP A 53 -26.17 6.42 8.11
C ASP A 53 -24.68 6.74 8.02
N ALA A 54 -23.83 5.90 8.63
CA ALA A 54 -22.38 5.99 8.51
C ALA A 54 -21.91 5.80 7.06
N ASP A 55 -22.50 4.88 6.31
CA ASP A 55 -22.20 4.68 4.89
C ASP A 55 -22.63 5.88 4.04
N ALA A 56 -23.73 6.57 4.37
CA ALA A 56 -24.09 7.82 3.70
C ALA A 56 -23.01 8.91 3.87
N LEU A 57 -22.48 9.07 5.10
CA LEU A 57 -21.36 9.97 5.36
C LEU A 57 -20.10 9.56 4.58
N PHE A 58 -19.76 8.27 4.58
CA PHE A 58 -18.61 7.75 3.84
C PHE A 58 -18.74 7.99 2.33
N ARG A 59 -19.89 7.65 1.73
CA ARG A 59 -20.14 7.84 0.29
C ARG A 59 -20.03 9.31 -0.11
N TYR A 60 -20.59 10.20 0.69
CA TYR A 60 -20.47 11.64 0.43
C TYR A 60 -19.02 12.14 0.59
N GLY A 61 -18.29 11.68 1.62
CA GLY A 61 -16.86 11.95 1.77
C GLY A 61 -16.03 11.46 0.57
N ARG A 62 -16.31 10.25 0.06
CA ARG A 62 -15.68 9.69 -1.15
C ARG A 62 -15.98 10.53 -2.38
N TYR A 63 -17.22 10.97 -2.55
CA TYR A 63 -17.61 11.87 -3.64
C TYR A 63 -16.82 13.19 -3.58
N LEU A 64 -16.74 13.82 -2.41
CA LEU A 64 -15.96 15.06 -2.22
C LEU A 64 -14.47 14.87 -2.50
N GLN A 65 -13.92 13.70 -2.17
CA GLN A 65 -12.53 13.36 -2.45
C GLN A 65 -12.25 13.11 -3.93
N LYS A 66 -13.21 12.51 -4.66
CA LYS A 66 -13.07 12.12 -6.08
C LYS A 66 -13.42 13.21 -7.08
N ARG A 67 -14.34 14.13 -6.76
CA ARG A 67 -14.74 15.21 -7.68
C ARG A 67 -13.53 16.00 -8.14
N ASP A 68 -13.59 16.68 -9.28
CA ASP A 68 -12.47 17.54 -9.72
C ASP A 68 -12.33 18.82 -8.86
N GLY A 69 -11.19 19.51 -9.00
CA GLY A 69 -10.94 20.81 -8.36
C GLY A 69 -10.30 20.75 -6.97
N PRO A 70 -10.13 21.90 -6.29
CA PRO A 70 -9.49 21.97 -4.98
C PRO A 70 -10.27 21.15 -3.94
N LYS A 71 -9.52 20.57 -3.00
CA LYS A 71 -10.04 19.65 -1.97
C LYS A 71 -9.89 20.27 -0.60
N ASN A 72 -10.96 20.23 0.19
CA ASN A 72 -10.90 20.48 1.62
C ASN A 72 -10.81 19.11 2.33
N PHE A 73 -9.58 18.70 2.65
CA PHE A 73 -9.34 17.40 3.26
C PHE A 73 -9.83 17.32 4.70
N ASP A 74 -9.92 18.45 5.42
CA ASP A 74 -10.51 18.48 6.77
C ASP A 74 -12.02 18.23 6.73
N GLU A 75 -12.70 18.82 5.75
CA GLU A 75 -14.11 18.53 5.50
C GLU A 75 -14.33 17.05 5.15
N ILE A 76 -13.47 16.47 4.29
CA ILE A 76 -13.55 15.04 3.94
C ILE A 76 -13.27 14.16 5.17
N ALA A 77 -12.23 14.48 5.94
CA ALA A 77 -11.85 13.76 7.14
C ALA A 77 -12.94 13.82 8.21
N ARG A 78 -13.65 14.94 8.37
CA ARG A 78 -14.83 15.05 9.24
C ARG A 78 -15.86 13.95 8.95
N TYR A 79 -16.24 13.76 7.68
CA TYR A 79 -17.19 12.70 7.31
C TYR A 79 -16.64 11.32 7.64
N TYR A 80 -15.36 11.08 7.33
CA TYR A 80 -14.73 9.79 7.61
C TYR A 80 -14.58 9.48 9.09
N ARG A 81 -14.21 10.46 9.92
CA ARG A 81 -14.09 10.31 11.39
C ARG A 81 -15.41 9.91 12.02
N ILE A 82 -16.49 10.61 11.65
CA ILE A 82 -17.82 10.34 12.20
C ILE A 82 -18.31 8.96 11.74
N ALA A 83 -18.14 8.62 10.45
CA ALA A 83 -18.50 7.30 9.95
C ALA A 83 -17.65 6.18 10.59
N ALA A 84 -16.34 6.38 10.76
CA ALA A 84 -15.42 5.43 11.39
C ALA A 84 -15.80 5.15 12.85
N ALA A 85 -16.22 6.18 13.61
CA ALA A 85 -16.70 6.04 14.98
C ALA A 85 -17.97 5.17 15.11
N HIS A 86 -18.70 5.01 14.02
CA HIS A 86 -19.85 4.11 13.87
C HIS A 86 -19.49 2.79 13.17
N GLY A 87 -18.23 2.37 13.23
CA GLY A 87 -17.78 1.06 12.75
C GLY A 87 -17.56 0.98 11.23
N HIS A 88 -17.58 2.11 10.51
CA HIS A 88 -17.39 2.10 9.07
C HIS A 88 -15.92 1.87 8.68
N TYR A 89 -15.52 0.61 8.52
CA TYR A 89 -14.12 0.21 8.34
C TYR A 89 -13.42 0.85 7.13
N LYS A 90 -14.13 1.10 6.01
CA LYS A 90 -13.54 1.82 4.86
C LYS A 90 -13.31 3.31 5.15
N ALA A 91 -14.15 3.90 6.00
CA ALA A 91 -14.00 5.31 6.39
C ALA A 91 -12.84 5.44 7.37
N ASN A 92 -12.73 4.50 8.30
CA ASN A 92 -11.61 4.33 9.20
C ASN A 92 -10.27 4.27 8.43
N HIS A 93 -10.13 3.33 7.48
CA HIS A 93 -8.90 3.26 6.66
C HIS A 93 -8.64 4.57 5.89
N ASN A 94 -9.67 5.20 5.33
CA ASN A 94 -9.49 6.44 4.58
C ASN A 94 -9.08 7.64 5.45
N VAL A 95 -9.63 7.79 6.66
CA VAL A 95 -9.18 8.88 7.57
C VAL A 95 -7.74 8.64 8.01
N GLN A 96 -7.36 7.39 8.30
CA GLN A 96 -5.97 7.04 8.60
C GLN A 96 -5.02 7.47 7.46
N GLN A 97 -5.39 7.23 6.20
CA GLN A 97 -4.60 7.69 5.05
C GLN A 97 -4.52 9.22 4.97
N LEU A 98 -5.63 9.94 5.13
CA LEU A 98 -5.63 11.40 5.08
C LEU A 98 -4.78 12.02 6.19
N VAL A 99 -4.92 11.51 7.43
CA VAL A 99 -4.23 12.02 8.61
C VAL A 99 -2.75 11.66 8.58
N SER A 100 -2.40 10.41 8.27
CA SER A 100 -1.00 9.96 8.27
C SER A 100 -0.14 10.60 7.18
N GLN A 101 -0.75 11.03 6.08
CA GLN A 101 -0.10 11.77 5.01
C GLN A 101 -0.10 13.31 5.24
N GLY A 102 -0.64 13.77 6.38
CA GLY A 102 -0.73 15.20 6.70
C GLY A 102 -1.67 15.99 5.80
N MET A 103 -2.61 15.33 5.12
CA MET A 103 -3.62 15.99 4.29
C MET A 103 -4.76 16.56 5.11
N ALA A 104 -5.12 15.90 6.22
CA ALA A 104 -6.14 16.39 7.15
C ALA A 104 -5.52 16.69 8.52
N ASP A 105 -5.98 17.78 9.13
CA ASP A 105 -5.50 18.27 10.41
C ASP A 105 -5.89 17.30 11.54
N SER A 106 -4.90 17.03 12.40
CA SER A 106 -5.06 16.27 13.62
C SER A 106 -4.13 16.81 14.70
N PRO A 107 -4.59 16.98 15.96
CA PRO A 107 -3.72 17.37 17.06
C PRO A 107 -2.56 16.39 17.30
N ASP A 108 -2.78 15.12 16.97
CA ASP A 108 -1.81 14.03 17.12
C ASP A 108 -2.08 12.96 16.06
N ALA A 109 -1.63 13.22 14.83
CA ALA A 109 -1.92 12.40 13.66
C ALA A 109 -1.49 10.93 13.82
N ALA A 110 -0.33 10.72 14.46
CA ALA A 110 0.23 9.39 14.65
C ALA A 110 -0.61 8.58 15.63
N ARG A 111 -1.00 9.20 16.75
CA ARG A 111 -1.88 8.55 17.73
C ARG A 111 -3.27 8.30 17.16
N GLU A 112 -3.87 9.27 16.48
CA GLU A 112 -5.19 9.10 15.88
C GLU A 112 -5.22 7.91 14.90
N SER A 113 -4.21 7.80 14.02
CA SER A 113 -4.17 6.72 13.03
C SER A 113 -4.00 5.34 13.69
N VAL A 114 -3.14 5.25 14.73
CA VAL A 114 -2.92 4.01 15.49
C VAL A 114 -4.16 3.62 16.30
N GLU A 115 -4.86 4.58 16.91
CA GLU A 115 -6.12 4.34 17.62
C GLU A 115 -7.18 3.77 16.67
N TRP A 116 -7.31 4.33 15.46
CA TRP A 116 -8.23 3.84 14.45
C TRP A 116 -7.90 2.43 13.96
N ALA A 117 -6.63 2.13 13.68
CA ALA A 117 -6.19 0.78 13.30
C ALA A 117 -6.40 -0.23 14.44
N THR A 118 -6.17 0.19 15.69
CA THR A 118 -6.40 -0.65 16.88
C THR A 118 -7.88 -0.98 17.05
N GLU A 119 -8.78 -0.04 16.77
CA GLU A 119 -10.22 -0.28 16.80
C GLU A 119 -10.64 -1.34 15.77
N LEU A 120 -10.10 -1.29 14.55
CA LEU A 120 -10.32 -2.33 13.55
C LEU A 120 -9.81 -3.70 14.01
N VAL A 121 -8.63 -3.76 14.65
CA VAL A 121 -8.10 -5.00 15.25
C VAL A 121 -9.03 -5.54 16.33
N ASN A 122 -9.57 -4.68 17.21
CA ASN A 122 -10.50 -5.08 18.28
C ASN A 122 -11.80 -5.67 17.71
N GLN A 123 -12.25 -5.18 16.56
CA GLN A 123 -13.40 -5.69 15.83
C GLN A 123 -13.08 -6.93 14.97
N GLY A 124 -11.82 -7.37 14.94
CA GLY A 124 -11.40 -8.52 14.13
C GLY A 124 -11.34 -8.23 12.62
N ILE A 125 -11.35 -6.95 12.22
CA ILE A 125 -11.31 -6.53 10.81
C ILE A 125 -9.89 -6.76 10.25
N PRO A 126 -9.74 -7.52 9.14
CA PRO A 126 -8.42 -7.88 8.62
C PRO A 126 -7.54 -6.67 8.26
N THR A 127 -8.15 -5.62 7.70
CA THR A 127 -7.46 -4.35 7.36
C THR A 127 -6.75 -3.72 8.55
N GLY A 128 -7.34 -3.78 9.77
CA GLY A 128 -6.71 -3.22 10.97
C GLY A 128 -5.38 -3.86 11.32
N TYR A 129 -5.29 -5.18 11.19
CA TYR A 129 -4.03 -5.90 11.39
C TYR A 129 -2.98 -5.51 10.36
N TYR A 130 -3.39 -5.31 9.10
CA TYR A 130 -2.49 -4.83 8.05
C TYR A 130 -1.98 -3.41 8.34
N ASP A 131 -2.87 -2.49 8.73
CA ASP A 131 -2.54 -1.11 9.08
C ASP A 131 -1.55 -1.04 10.26
N ILE A 132 -1.77 -1.80 11.34
CA ILE A 132 -0.82 -1.90 12.46
C ILE A 132 0.52 -2.48 12.00
N GLY A 133 0.51 -3.50 11.15
CA GLY A 133 1.71 -4.05 10.55
C GLY A 133 2.50 -3.00 9.76
N TYR A 134 1.82 -2.20 8.94
CA TYR A 134 2.41 -1.09 8.20
C TYR A 134 3.00 -0.01 9.12
N TYR A 135 2.32 0.35 10.21
CA TYR A 135 2.81 1.32 11.20
C TYR A 135 4.01 0.81 11.99
N LEU A 136 4.03 -0.46 12.38
CA LEU A 136 5.20 -1.09 13.00
C LEU A 136 6.39 -1.20 12.04
N ASN A 137 6.14 -1.41 10.74
CA ASN A 137 7.21 -1.46 9.75
C ASN A 137 7.82 -0.07 9.48
N SER A 138 6.99 0.97 9.45
CA SER A 138 7.43 2.35 9.18
C SER A 138 7.90 3.11 10.42
N GLY A 139 7.50 2.68 11.62
CA GLY A 139 7.73 3.43 12.87
C GLY A 139 6.75 4.60 13.09
N TYR A 140 5.63 4.64 12.36
CA TYR A 140 4.63 5.70 12.46
C TYR A 140 3.73 5.49 13.68
N GLY A 141 3.87 6.33 14.71
CA GLY A 141 3.10 6.24 15.97
C GLY A 141 3.43 5.04 16.85
N LEU A 142 4.08 4.02 16.30
CA LEU A 142 4.56 2.82 17.00
C LEU A 142 6.08 2.71 16.87
N LYS A 143 6.74 2.10 17.86
CA LYS A 143 8.17 1.81 17.76
C LYS A 143 8.41 0.81 16.61
N GLN A 144 9.29 1.16 15.68
CA GLN A 144 9.59 0.31 14.53
C GLN A 144 10.04 -1.09 14.97
N ASN A 145 9.40 -2.12 14.41
CA ASN A 145 9.72 -3.51 14.65
C ASN A 145 9.23 -4.38 13.48
N MET A 146 10.16 -4.74 12.58
CA MET A 146 9.85 -5.50 11.37
C MET A 146 9.34 -6.92 11.66
N GLU A 147 9.86 -7.59 12.69
CA GLU A 147 9.42 -8.95 13.04
C GLU A 147 7.97 -8.95 13.53
N THR A 148 7.61 -7.97 14.37
CA THR A 148 6.24 -7.82 14.85
C THR A 148 5.33 -7.37 13.72
N ALA A 149 5.77 -6.46 12.85
CA ALA A 149 5.03 -6.07 11.66
C ALA A 149 4.64 -7.27 10.78
N LEU A 150 5.60 -8.17 10.51
CA LEU A 150 5.34 -9.38 9.72
C LEU A 150 4.33 -10.32 10.39
N LYS A 151 4.33 -10.44 11.72
CA LYS A 151 3.31 -11.22 12.46
C LYS A 151 1.91 -10.63 12.27
N TYR A 152 1.78 -9.31 12.33
CA TYR A 152 0.50 -8.61 12.10
C TYR A 152 0.03 -8.74 10.65
N ILE A 153 0.93 -8.52 9.67
CA ILE A 153 0.59 -8.65 8.25
C ILE A 153 0.23 -10.11 7.92
N ARG A 154 0.96 -11.09 8.45
CA ARG A 154 0.62 -12.50 8.27
C ARG A 154 -0.76 -12.82 8.84
N LYS A 155 -1.07 -12.30 10.03
CA LYS A 155 -2.40 -12.45 10.62
C LYS A 155 -3.49 -11.82 9.74
N ALA A 156 -3.25 -10.64 9.18
CA ALA A 156 -4.18 -10.01 8.23
C ALA A 156 -4.41 -10.89 6.98
N ALA A 157 -3.35 -11.49 6.44
CA ALA A 157 -3.44 -12.40 5.29
C ALA A 157 -4.26 -13.66 5.60
N ASP A 158 -4.05 -14.26 6.77
CA ASP A 158 -4.80 -15.43 7.25
C ASP A 158 -6.27 -15.09 7.55
N LEU A 159 -6.58 -13.82 7.84
CA LEU A 159 -7.94 -13.32 8.01
C LEU A 159 -8.58 -12.85 6.70
N GLY A 160 -7.85 -12.86 5.59
CA GLY A 160 -8.38 -12.64 4.25
C GLY A 160 -8.01 -11.33 3.58
N ASN A 161 -7.28 -10.42 4.25
CA ASN A 161 -6.91 -9.13 3.65
C ASN A 161 -6.05 -9.33 2.39
N ALA A 162 -6.54 -8.84 1.24
CA ALA A 162 -5.93 -9.11 -0.05
C ALA A 162 -4.54 -8.46 -0.21
N ASP A 163 -4.35 -7.24 0.31
CA ASP A 163 -3.05 -6.56 0.30
C ASP A 163 -2.02 -7.33 1.13
N ALA A 164 -2.42 -7.82 2.31
CA ALA A 164 -1.58 -8.65 3.16
C ALA A 164 -1.25 -10.01 2.53
N GLN A 165 -2.22 -10.66 1.89
CA GLN A 165 -1.99 -11.89 1.13
C GLN A 165 -0.95 -11.66 0.03
N TYR A 166 -1.10 -10.58 -0.74
CA TYR A 166 -0.13 -10.21 -1.76
C TYR A 166 1.26 -9.91 -1.17
N TYR A 167 1.33 -9.13 -0.09
CA TYR A 167 2.58 -8.76 0.57
C TYR A 167 3.35 -9.99 1.06
N ILE A 168 2.69 -10.90 1.78
CA ILE A 168 3.32 -12.13 2.25
C ILE A 168 3.69 -13.04 1.07
N ALA A 169 2.86 -13.10 0.03
CA ALA A 169 3.20 -13.86 -1.16
C ALA A 169 4.48 -13.36 -1.82
N ASP A 170 4.69 -12.05 -1.90
CA ASP A 170 5.90 -11.48 -2.49
C ASP A 170 7.16 -11.86 -1.70
N LEU A 171 7.06 -11.87 -0.37
CA LEU A 171 8.13 -12.35 0.49
C LEU A 171 8.41 -13.86 0.31
N LEU A 172 7.40 -14.66 -0.04
CA LEU A 172 7.54 -16.12 -0.21
C LEU A 172 7.84 -16.54 -1.66
N ALA A 173 7.70 -15.64 -2.63
CA ALA A 173 7.84 -15.90 -4.06
C ALA A 173 9.24 -16.39 -4.51
N PRO A 174 10.37 -15.97 -3.90
CA PRO A 174 11.68 -16.51 -4.23
C PRO A 174 11.73 -18.04 -4.19
N HIS A 175 12.49 -18.65 -5.11
CA HIS A 175 12.47 -20.11 -5.32
C HIS A 175 12.92 -20.92 -4.10
N ASP A 176 13.71 -20.31 -3.21
CA ASP A 176 14.35 -20.91 -2.04
C ASP A 176 13.51 -20.72 -0.76
N ARG A 177 12.33 -20.11 -0.90
CA ARG A 177 11.39 -19.88 0.20
C ARG A 177 10.18 -20.81 0.08
N ALA A 178 9.02 -20.28 -0.34
CA ALA A 178 7.79 -21.05 -0.45
C ALA A 178 6.96 -20.62 -1.68
N PRO A 179 7.49 -20.79 -2.90
CA PRO A 179 6.87 -20.28 -4.11
C PRO A 179 5.48 -20.87 -4.41
N ASP A 180 5.19 -22.09 -3.94
CA ASP A 180 3.85 -22.68 -4.03
C ASP A 180 2.82 -21.96 -3.14
N VAL A 181 3.20 -21.64 -1.91
CA VAL A 181 2.35 -20.89 -0.98
C VAL A 181 2.15 -19.46 -1.50
N ALA A 182 3.20 -18.84 -2.04
CA ALA A 182 3.12 -17.53 -2.69
C ALA A 182 2.09 -17.53 -3.84
N ARG A 183 2.08 -18.57 -4.69
CA ARG A 183 1.08 -18.72 -5.76
C ARG A 183 -0.34 -18.83 -5.21
N GLN A 184 -0.55 -19.59 -4.13
CA GLN A 184 -1.87 -19.74 -3.51
C GLN A 184 -2.37 -18.41 -2.93
N MET A 185 -1.50 -17.66 -2.25
CA MET A 185 -1.83 -16.34 -1.71
C MET A 185 -2.10 -15.31 -2.81
N ARG A 186 -1.29 -15.28 -3.88
CA ARG A 186 -1.55 -14.40 -5.04
C ARG A 186 -2.87 -14.74 -5.72
N GLN A 187 -3.20 -16.03 -5.86
CA GLN A 187 -4.50 -16.48 -6.37
C GLN A 187 -5.65 -15.95 -5.51
N CYS A 188 -5.56 -16.15 -4.19
CA CYS A 188 -6.58 -15.69 -3.25
C CYS A 188 -6.77 -14.16 -3.28
N ALA A 189 -5.66 -13.39 -3.32
CA ALA A 189 -5.73 -11.94 -3.44
C ALA A 189 -6.33 -11.51 -4.79
N ALA A 190 -5.94 -12.15 -5.89
CA ALA A 190 -6.47 -11.89 -7.23
C ALA A 190 -7.98 -12.16 -7.32
N ASP A 191 -8.46 -13.22 -6.68
CA ASP A 191 -9.89 -13.60 -6.63
C ASP A 191 -10.73 -12.58 -5.85
N GLN A 192 -10.09 -11.79 -4.98
CA GLN A 192 -10.69 -10.66 -4.27
C GLN A 192 -10.55 -9.31 -5.00
N GLY A 193 -10.00 -9.31 -6.22
CA GLY A 193 -9.82 -8.11 -7.02
C GLY A 193 -8.52 -7.34 -6.77
N HIS A 194 -7.47 -7.98 -6.26
CA HIS A 194 -6.14 -7.35 -6.13
C HIS A 194 -5.36 -7.39 -7.46
N GLY A 195 -5.38 -6.29 -8.21
CA GLY A 195 -4.89 -6.23 -9.60
C GLY A 195 -3.42 -6.59 -9.79
N ARG A 196 -2.54 -6.18 -8.87
CA ARG A 196 -1.11 -6.55 -8.95
C ARG A 196 -0.87 -8.03 -8.66
N ALA A 197 -1.69 -8.65 -7.81
CA ALA A 197 -1.56 -10.07 -7.51
C ALA A 197 -1.97 -10.92 -8.72
N ALA A 198 -3.04 -10.50 -9.40
CA ALA A 198 -3.51 -11.12 -10.63
C ALA A 198 -2.47 -11.00 -11.77
N TYR A 199 -1.87 -9.82 -11.94
CA TYR A 199 -0.76 -9.62 -12.91
C TYR A 199 0.42 -10.55 -12.63
N GLU A 200 0.94 -10.55 -11.40
CA GLU A 200 2.08 -11.38 -10.98
C GLU A 200 1.79 -12.88 -11.08
N LEU A 201 0.53 -13.27 -10.86
CA LEU A 201 0.07 -14.62 -11.13
C LEU A 201 0.10 -14.94 -12.63
N GLY A 202 -0.37 -14.02 -13.47
CA GLY A 202 -0.32 -14.15 -14.94
C GLY A 202 1.10 -14.38 -15.45
N VAL A 203 2.04 -13.52 -15.03
CA VAL A 203 3.47 -13.66 -15.35
C VAL A 203 4.01 -15.02 -14.90
N ASN A 204 3.68 -15.44 -13.67
CA ASN A 204 4.12 -16.73 -13.16
C ASN A 204 3.56 -17.91 -13.96
N ARG A 205 2.29 -17.88 -14.38
CA ARG A 205 1.67 -18.93 -15.19
C ARG A 205 2.27 -18.99 -16.60
N GLN A 206 2.49 -17.83 -17.21
CA GLN A 206 3.12 -17.68 -18.52
C GLN A 206 4.53 -18.26 -18.54
N ASN A 207 5.36 -17.91 -17.56
CA ASN A 207 6.74 -18.42 -17.45
C ASN A 207 6.79 -19.95 -17.22
N ASN A 208 5.69 -20.54 -16.72
CA ASN A 208 5.54 -21.98 -16.55
C ASN A 208 4.85 -22.67 -17.75
N GLY A 209 4.66 -21.97 -18.88
CA GLY A 209 3.99 -22.48 -20.07
C GLY A 209 2.48 -22.70 -19.91
N LYS A 210 1.86 -22.20 -18.84
CA LYS A 210 0.43 -22.32 -18.56
C LYS A 210 -0.32 -21.13 -19.13
N TYR A 211 -0.33 -21.01 -20.46
CA TYR A 211 -0.80 -19.79 -21.13
C TYR A 211 -2.28 -19.50 -20.93
N HIS A 212 -3.15 -20.52 -20.90
CA HIS A 212 -4.57 -20.31 -20.60
C HIS A 212 -4.78 -19.78 -19.17
N ASP A 213 -4.10 -20.34 -18.19
CA ASP A 213 -4.16 -19.86 -16.80
C ASP A 213 -3.63 -18.42 -16.67
N ALA A 214 -2.59 -18.09 -17.45
CA ALA A 214 -2.04 -16.74 -17.52
C ALA A 214 -3.04 -15.74 -18.10
N LEU A 215 -3.70 -16.10 -19.21
CA LEU A 215 -4.78 -15.31 -19.82
C LEU A 215 -5.90 -15.02 -18.81
N VAL A 216 -6.35 -16.03 -18.06
CA VAL A 216 -7.38 -15.87 -17.02
C VAL A 216 -6.89 -14.95 -15.89
N ALA A 217 -5.65 -15.09 -15.46
CA ALA A 217 -5.08 -14.25 -14.41
C ALA A 217 -4.93 -12.78 -14.86
N TYR A 218 -4.46 -12.53 -16.08
CA TYR A 218 -4.42 -11.18 -16.64
C TYR A 218 -5.82 -10.58 -16.79
N GLN A 219 -6.83 -11.35 -17.21
CA GLN A 219 -8.22 -10.88 -17.28
C GLN A 219 -8.72 -10.40 -15.91
N LYS A 220 -8.44 -11.18 -14.84
CA LYS A 220 -8.73 -10.76 -13.46
C LYS A 220 -7.98 -9.47 -13.09
N GLY A 221 -6.73 -9.35 -13.53
CA GLY A 221 -5.93 -8.14 -13.38
C GLY A 221 -6.59 -6.92 -14.02
N VAL A 222 -7.10 -7.06 -15.25
CA VAL A 222 -7.84 -5.99 -15.94
C VAL A 222 -9.12 -5.64 -15.17
N ALA A 223 -9.89 -6.65 -14.75
CA ALA A 223 -11.10 -6.44 -13.96
C ALA A 223 -10.83 -5.63 -12.69
N ALA A 224 -9.70 -5.92 -12.04
CA ALA A 224 -9.20 -5.27 -10.84
C ALA A 224 -8.47 -3.94 -11.08
N GLY A 225 -8.38 -3.46 -12.33
CA GLY A 225 -7.79 -2.16 -12.64
C GLY A 225 -6.30 -2.15 -13.02
N SER A 226 -5.68 -3.30 -13.24
CA SER A 226 -4.27 -3.39 -13.68
C SER A 226 -4.13 -3.02 -15.15
N SER A 227 -3.67 -1.79 -15.44
CA SER A 227 -3.38 -1.37 -16.81
C SER A 227 -2.26 -2.18 -17.47
N VAL A 228 -1.28 -2.64 -16.68
CA VAL A 228 -0.23 -3.55 -17.16
C VAL A 228 -0.80 -4.89 -17.61
N SER A 229 -1.80 -5.44 -16.91
CA SER A 229 -2.49 -6.64 -17.38
C SER A 229 -3.24 -6.40 -18.70
N ALA A 230 -3.82 -5.21 -18.86
CA ALA A 230 -4.48 -4.83 -20.11
C ALA A 230 -3.47 -4.72 -21.26
N LEU A 231 -2.29 -4.13 -21.02
CA LEU A 231 -1.19 -4.08 -21.98
C LEU A 231 -0.71 -5.48 -22.38
N ASN A 232 -0.51 -6.38 -21.40
CA ASN A 232 -0.11 -7.76 -21.69
C ASN A 232 -1.13 -8.44 -22.61
N LEU A 233 -2.43 -8.26 -22.37
CA LEU A 233 -3.47 -8.84 -23.22
C LEU A 233 -3.60 -8.16 -24.58
N GLU A 234 -3.45 -6.83 -24.64
CA GLU A 234 -3.37 -6.07 -25.90
C GLU A 234 -2.33 -6.69 -26.83
N GLU A 235 -1.11 -6.87 -26.34
CA GLU A 235 0.02 -7.40 -27.12
C GLU A 235 -0.13 -8.90 -27.39
N SER A 236 -0.62 -9.68 -26.41
CA SER A 236 -0.80 -11.14 -26.57
C SER A 236 -1.77 -11.48 -27.71
N PHE A 237 -2.85 -10.71 -27.87
CA PHE A 237 -3.82 -10.92 -28.95
C PHE A 237 -3.34 -10.45 -30.33
N LEU A 238 -2.18 -9.78 -30.43
CA LEU A 238 -1.49 -9.57 -31.71
C LEU A 238 -0.74 -10.81 -32.20
N ALA A 239 -0.73 -11.89 -31.40
CA ALA A 239 -0.04 -13.15 -31.66
C ALA A 239 1.45 -12.94 -31.96
N PRO A 240 2.22 -12.41 -31.00
CA PRO A 240 3.65 -12.23 -31.16
C PRO A 240 4.33 -13.60 -31.37
N PRO A 241 5.52 -13.65 -32.00
CA PRO A 241 6.26 -14.90 -32.15
C PRO A 241 6.68 -15.44 -30.77
N ALA A 242 6.87 -16.76 -30.65
CA ALA A 242 7.29 -17.39 -29.40
C ALA A 242 8.63 -16.87 -28.83
N THR A 243 9.47 -16.24 -29.66
CA THR A 243 10.70 -15.56 -29.24
C THR A 243 10.45 -14.29 -28.42
N GLU A 244 9.26 -13.71 -28.52
CA GLU A 244 8.84 -12.55 -27.74
C GLU A 244 8.12 -13.03 -26.48
N GLU A 245 8.91 -13.62 -25.57
CA GLU A 245 8.42 -14.33 -24.38
C GLU A 245 7.51 -13.47 -23.49
N LEU A 246 7.69 -12.14 -23.49
CA LEU A 246 6.96 -11.21 -22.62
C LEU A 246 5.44 -11.18 -22.88
N TYR A 247 5.03 -11.33 -24.14
CA TYR A 247 3.62 -11.23 -24.56
C TYR A 247 3.11 -12.52 -25.21
N PHE A 248 3.95 -13.54 -25.35
CA PHE A 248 3.53 -14.81 -25.94
C PHE A 248 2.63 -15.62 -24.99
N LEU A 249 1.38 -15.86 -25.42
CA LEU A 249 0.39 -16.70 -24.73
C LEU A 249 -0.22 -17.79 -25.63
N ASP A 250 0.40 -18.10 -26.78
CA ASP A 250 -0.11 -19.10 -27.73
C ASP A 250 -1.59 -18.86 -28.14
N LEU A 251 -1.93 -17.59 -28.37
CA LEU A 251 -3.27 -17.17 -28.77
C LEU A 251 -3.34 -16.91 -30.27
N PRO A 252 -4.48 -17.22 -30.94
CA PRO A 252 -4.70 -16.77 -32.29
C PRO A 252 -4.77 -15.23 -32.33
N LYS A 253 -4.30 -14.66 -33.45
CA LYS A 253 -4.39 -13.22 -33.67
C LYS A 253 -5.85 -12.76 -33.67
N ASP A 254 -6.17 -11.80 -32.82
CA ASP A 254 -7.49 -11.18 -32.72
C ASP A 254 -7.32 -9.66 -32.54
N GLN A 255 -7.39 -8.93 -33.66
CA GLN A 255 -7.15 -7.49 -33.69
C GLN A 255 -8.21 -6.70 -32.91
N GLU A 256 -9.45 -7.16 -32.89
CA GLU A 256 -10.53 -6.47 -32.18
C GLU A 256 -10.38 -6.65 -30.67
N ARG A 257 -10.01 -7.86 -30.19
CA ARG A 257 -9.68 -8.06 -28.77
C ARG A 257 -8.52 -7.20 -28.33
N SER A 258 -7.43 -7.22 -29.11
CA SER A 258 -6.27 -6.37 -28.86
C SER A 258 -6.68 -4.89 -28.77
N HIS A 259 -7.50 -4.41 -29.72
CA HIS A 259 -8.01 -3.05 -29.73
C HIS A 259 -8.86 -2.71 -28.49
N ARG A 260 -9.74 -3.61 -28.03
CA ARG A 260 -10.53 -3.37 -26.82
C ARG A 260 -9.66 -3.31 -25.57
N TYR A 261 -8.68 -4.21 -25.42
CA TYR A 261 -7.73 -4.13 -24.30
C TYR A 261 -6.91 -2.84 -24.34
N LYS A 262 -6.52 -2.34 -25.52
CA LYS A 262 -5.88 -1.03 -25.67
C LYS A 262 -6.76 0.10 -25.13
N LEU A 263 -8.06 0.10 -25.48
CA LEU A 263 -9.01 1.12 -25.01
C LEU A 263 -9.19 1.05 -23.49
N ILE A 264 -9.29 -0.16 -22.95
CA ILE A 264 -9.35 -0.42 -21.51
C ILE A 264 -8.08 0.07 -20.80
N GLY A 265 -6.89 -0.28 -21.30
CA GLY A 265 -5.62 0.17 -20.73
C GLY A 265 -5.53 1.69 -20.68
N LYS A 266 -5.89 2.37 -21.78
CA LYS A 266 -5.98 3.83 -21.82
C LYS A 266 -7.00 4.41 -20.86
N PHE A 267 -8.10 3.71 -20.57
CA PHE A 267 -9.09 4.12 -19.58
C PHE A 267 -8.52 3.99 -18.16
N LEU A 268 -7.87 2.87 -17.86
CA LEU A 268 -7.23 2.61 -16.57
C LEU A 268 -6.13 3.64 -16.28
N ASP A 269 -5.23 3.90 -17.23
CA ASP A 269 -4.14 4.88 -17.07
C ASP A 269 -4.67 6.30 -16.86
N ARG A 270 -5.68 6.73 -17.64
CA ARG A 270 -6.29 8.06 -17.50
C ARG A 270 -6.94 8.28 -16.13
N ASN A 271 -7.38 7.21 -15.48
CA ASN A 271 -8.10 7.26 -14.22
C ASN A 271 -7.29 6.72 -13.04
N GLU A 272 -5.98 6.43 -13.19
CA GLU A 272 -5.14 5.74 -12.21
C GLU A 272 -5.28 6.31 -10.78
N LEU A 273 -5.28 7.64 -10.65
CA LEU A 273 -5.40 8.35 -9.36
C LEU A 273 -6.75 8.13 -8.65
N SER A 274 -7.77 7.66 -9.38
CA SER A 274 -9.10 7.34 -8.87
C SER A 274 -9.30 5.86 -8.55
N ASN A 275 -8.25 5.04 -8.68
CA ASN A 275 -8.27 3.59 -8.52
C ASN A 275 -9.39 2.93 -9.36
N PRO A 276 -9.25 2.96 -10.70
CA PRO A 276 -10.30 2.49 -11.60
C PRO A 276 -10.38 0.96 -11.61
N SER A 277 -11.53 0.42 -12.01
CA SER A 277 -11.75 -1.03 -12.17
C SER A 277 -12.64 -1.31 -13.37
N VAL A 278 -12.61 -2.52 -13.91
CA VAL A 278 -13.44 -2.95 -15.06
C VAL A 278 -14.21 -4.23 -14.70
N PRO A 279 -15.14 -4.18 -13.73
CA PRO A 279 -15.84 -5.39 -13.26
C PRO A 279 -16.71 -6.04 -14.35
N ASP A 280 -17.07 -5.29 -15.38
CA ASP A 280 -17.82 -5.70 -16.56
C ASP A 280 -16.93 -6.21 -17.70
N ILE A 281 -15.64 -6.48 -17.46
CA ILE A 281 -14.68 -6.87 -18.50
C ILE A 281 -15.15 -8.08 -19.33
N ASP A 282 -15.79 -9.09 -18.73
CA ASP A 282 -16.28 -10.26 -19.47
C ASP A 282 -17.50 -9.94 -20.35
N ARG A 283 -18.17 -8.82 -20.11
CA ARG A 283 -19.23 -8.30 -21.00
C ARG A 283 -18.66 -7.43 -22.12
N ILE A 284 -17.39 -7.02 -22.02
CA ILE A 284 -16.70 -6.18 -23.01
C ILE A 284 -15.77 -7.04 -23.88
N VAL A 285 -14.96 -7.90 -23.26
CA VAL A 285 -13.93 -8.76 -23.88
C VAL A 285 -13.95 -10.15 -23.20
N PRO A 286 -15.03 -10.96 -23.36
CA PRO A 286 -15.07 -12.32 -22.80
C PRO A 286 -13.97 -13.18 -23.39
N LEU A 287 -13.21 -13.94 -22.59
CA LEU A 287 -12.08 -14.74 -23.10
C LEU A 287 -12.49 -15.74 -24.21
N PRO A 288 -11.59 -16.07 -25.17
CA PRO A 288 -11.82 -17.13 -26.14
C PRO A 288 -12.20 -18.46 -25.46
N PRO A 289 -13.08 -19.28 -26.08
CA PRO A 289 -13.55 -19.20 -27.45
C PRO A 289 -14.79 -18.31 -27.67
N ALA A 290 -15.25 -17.57 -26.66
CA ALA A 290 -16.44 -16.71 -26.80
C ALA A 290 -16.25 -15.67 -27.93
N GLN A 291 -17.33 -15.33 -28.63
CA GLN A 291 -17.31 -14.21 -29.58
C GLN A 291 -17.45 -12.88 -28.85
N LEU A 292 -16.88 -11.82 -29.43
CA LEU A 292 -17.01 -10.49 -28.87
C LEU A 292 -18.44 -9.96 -28.98
N PRO A 293 -19.05 -9.50 -27.88
CA PRO A 293 -20.36 -8.88 -27.93
C PRO A 293 -20.28 -7.47 -28.52
N ALA A 294 -21.44 -6.91 -28.88
CA ALA A 294 -21.55 -5.48 -29.14
C ALA A 294 -21.18 -4.70 -27.86
N TRP A 295 -20.41 -3.62 -28.02
CA TRP A 295 -19.98 -2.77 -26.92
C TRP A 295 -20.11 -1.31 -27.35
N ASP A 296 -20.65 -0.48 -26.46
CA ASP A 296 -20.93 0.94 -26.71
C ASP A 296 -19.73 1.85 -26.43
N GLY A 297 -18.58 1.28 -26.04
CA GLY A 297 -17.38 2.04 -25.71
C GLY A 297 -17.37 2.61 -24.29
N THR A 298 -18.34 2.26 -23.43
CA THR A 298 -18.47 2.77 -22.07
C THR A 298 -18.12 1.73 -21.02
N PHE A 299 -17.74 2.18 -19.82
CA PHE A 299 -17.43 1.31 -18.68
C PHE A 299 -18.47 1.49 -17.55
N GLU A 300 -18.85 0.39 -16.88
CA GLU A 300 -19.74 0.45 -15.70
C GLU A 300 -19.18 1.36 -14.60
N TRP A 301 -17.86 1.39 -14.44
CA TRP A 301 -17.19 2.25 -13.46
C TRP A 301 -17.47 3.75 -13.71
N GLU A 302 -17.42 4.20 -14.96
CA GLU A 302 -17.68 5.61 -15.30
C GLU A 302 -19.14 5.99 -14.99
N LYS A 303 -20.07 5.09 -15.30
CA LYS A 303 -21.50 5.29 -15.02
C LYS A 303 -21.77 5.48 -13.53
N LYS A 304 -21.16 4.63 -12.69
CA LYS A 304 -21.27 4.74 -11.22
C LYS A 304 -20.64 6.01 -10.66
N GLN A 305 -19.55 6.48 -11.26
CA GLN A 305 -18.85 7.68 -10.80
C GLN A 305 -19.61 8.97 -11.11
N ALA A 306 -20.51 8.95 -12.10
CA ALA A 306 -21.40 10.06 -12.41
C ALA A 306 -22.56 10.23 -11.39
N GLU A 307 -22.81 9.24 -10.54
CA GLU A 307 -23.86 9.31 -9.51
C GLU A 307 -23.39 10.20 -8.34
N ILE A 308 -24.12 11.30 -8.11
CA ILE A 308 -23.86 12.20 -6.99
C ILE A 308 -24.62 11.67 -5.76
N PRO A 309 -23.92 11.21 -4.70
CA PRO A 309 -24.61 10.79 -3.48
C PRO A 309 -25.29 12.00 -2.81
N PRO A 310 -26.45 11.80 -2.17
CA PRO A 310 -27.12 12.88 -1.46
C PRO A 310 -26.22 13.39 -0.32
N LYS A 311 -26.18 14.71 -0.14
CA LYS A 311 -25.46 15.32 0.97
C LYS A 311 -26.13 14.94 2.30
N PRO A 312 -25.40 14.38 3.29
CA PRO A 312 -25.91 14.15 4.63
C PRO A 312 -26.43 15.45 5.27
N SER A 313 -27.58 15.40 5.94
CA SER A 313 -28.14 16.59 6.60
C SER A 313 -27.34 16.96 7.85
N ASP A 314 -27.39 18.23 8.25
CA ASP A 314 -26.71 18.68 9.48
C ASP A 314 -27.30 17.99 10.72
N GLU A 315 -28.60 17.67 10.73
CA GLU A 315 -29.21 16.90 11.82
C GLU A 315 -28.62 15.49 11.94
N LEU A 316 -28.40 14.81 10.80
CA LEU A 316 -27.78 13.49 10.77
C LEU A 316 -26.35 13.55 11.32
N ILE A 317 -25.54 14.49 10.83
CA ILE A 317 -24.15 14.66 11.26
C ILE A 317 -24.08 14.98 12.76
N ASN A 318 -24.92 15.91 13.23
CA ASN A 318 -24.98 16.30 14.63
C ASN A 318 -25.42 15.15 15.55
N ARG A 319 -26.39 14.34 15.11
CA ARG A 319 -26.83 13.15 15.86
C ARG A 319 -25.71 12.13 16.00
N LEU A 320 -25.09 11.72 14.88
CA LEU A 320 -24.03 10.71 14.88
C LEU A 320 -22.79 11.17 15.67
N ALA A 321 -22.41 12.45 15.53
CA ALA A 321 -21.29 13.01 16.28
C ALA A 321 -21.58 13.01 17.79
N LYS A 322 -22.78 13.42 18.20
CA LYS A 322 -23.19 13.43 19.61
C LYS A 322 -23.18 12.04 20.25
N GLU A 323 -23.68 11.03 19.54
CA GLU A 323 -23.69 9.63 20.00
C GLU A 323 -22.29 9.08 20.32
N LYS A 324 -21.25 9.63 19.68
CA LYS A 324 -19.84 9.23 19.87
C LYS A 324 -19.00 10.29 20.58
N ASN A 325 -19.63 11.32 21.15
CA ASN A 325 -18.96 12.45 21.81
C ASN A 325 -17.89 13.12 20.92
N LEU A 326 -18.23 13.36 19.65
CA LEU A 326 -17.38 14.02 18.66
C LEU A 326 -17.86 15.45 18.40
N ASP A 327 -16.94 16.32 18.02
CA ASP A 327 -17.26 17.63 17.46
C ASP A 327 -17.87 17.43 16.06
N PRO A 328 -19.12 17.87 15.83
CA PRO A 328 -19.76 17.69 14.55
C PRO A 328 -19.04 18.41 13.41
N ALA A 329 -18.23 19.46 13.65
CA ALA A 329 -17.53 20.22 12.62
C ALA A 329 -16.24 19.56 12.14
N THR A 330 -15.53 18.84 13.02
CA THR A 330 -14.21 18.24 12.73
C THR A 330 -14.22 16.72 12.75
N GLY A 331 -15.22 16.11 13.39
CA GLY A 331 -15.28 14.68 13.70
C GLY A 331 -14.30 14.25 14.79
N LEU A 332 -13.57 15.18 15.42
CA LEU A 332 -12.60 14.86 16.47
C LEU A 332 -13.31 14.68 17.82
N PRO A 333 -12.75 13.89 18.76
CA PRO A 333 -13.31 13.74 20.09
C PRO A 333 -13.41 15.07 20.84
N LEU A 334 -14.57 15.34 21.44
CA LEU A 334 -14.75 16.45 22.37
C LEU A 334 -13.98 16.12 23.66
N SER A 335 -12.82 16.75 23.86
CA SER A 335 -12.07 16.56 25.10
C SER A 335 -12.92 17.00 26.31
N ALA A 336 -12.80 16.29 27.44
CA ALA A 336 -13.31 16.75 28.74
C ALA A 336 -12.68 18.08 29.22
N ALA A 337 -11.72 18.64 28.47
CA ALA A 337 -10.99 19.86 28.80
C ALA A 337 -11.64 21.16 28.26
N ALA A 338 -12.75 21.08 27.53
CA ALA A 338 -13.52 22.26 27.14
C ALA A 338 -14.34 22.87 28.31
N SER A 339 -14.33 22.24 29.50
CA SER A 339 -15.00 22.72 30.72
C SER A 339 -14.06 23.38 31.73
N GLN A 340 -12.80 23.66 31.39
CA GLN A 340 -11.90 24.43 32.26
C GLN A 340 -11.48 25.73 31.58
N THR A 341 -12.29 26.76 31.81
CA THR A 341 -11.88 28.16 31.75
C THR A 341 -10.54 28.38 32.46
N SER A 342 -9.63 29.08 31.78
CA SER A 342 -8.63 29.97 32.36
C SER A 342 -7.88 29.47 33.60
N GLN A 343 -6.78 28.74 33.41
CA GLN A 343 -5.61 28.93 34.26
C GLN A 343 -4.33 28.93 33.44
N ALA A 344 -3.63 30.06 33.56
CA ALA A 344 -2.32 30.29 33.00
C ALA A 344 -1.28 29.32 33.56
N GLY A 345 -0.33 28.93 32.71
CA GLY A 345 1.03 28.62 33.13
C GLY A 345 1.30 27.16 33.51
N LYS A 346 1.54 26.33 32.49
CA LYS A 346 2.65 25.35 32.44
C LYS A 346 3.03 25.16 30.97
N PRO A 347 4.31 25.28 30.55
CA PRO A 347 4.67 25.03 29.16
C PRO A 347 4.45 23.54 28.91
N ALA A 348 3.46 23.21 28.08
CA ALA A 348 3.38 21.90 27.49
C ALA A 348 4.69 21.68 26.72
N LYS A 349 5.45 20.66 27.12
CA LYS A 349 6.65 20.23 26.40
C LYS A 349 6.18 19.86 25.00
N LEU A 350 6.44 20.70 23.99
CA LEU A 350 6.07 20.42 22.61
C LEU A 350 6.64 19.04 22.25
N ALA A 351 5.74 18.07 22.06
CA ALA A 351 6.11 16.77 21.53
C ALA A 351 6.71 17.01 20.15
N ARG A 352 7.94 16.52 19.95
CA ARG A 352 8.61 16.61 18.65
C ARG A 352 7.80 15.84 17.63
N VAL A 353 7.81 16.32 16.39
CA VAL A 353 7.20 15.59 15.27
C VAL A 353 7.91 14.22 15.13
N PRO A 354 7.18 13.10 15.01
CA PRO A 354 7.79 11.77 14.90
C PRO A 354 8.69 11.64 13.67
N LEU A 355 9.78 10.87 13.79
CA LEU A 355 10.54 10.41 12.62
C LEU A 355 9.62 9.58 11.71
N GLY A 356 9.84 9.66 10.40
CA GLY A 356 8.96 9.07 9.39
C GLY A 356 7.81 9.98 8.94
N THR A 357 7.62 11.15 9.57
CA THR A 357 6.61 12.12 9.13
C THR A 357 6.87 12.56 7.70
N LYS A 358 5.84 12.45 6.85
CA LYS A 358 5.88 12.79 5.43
C LYS A 358 5.19 14.12 5.19
N MET A 359 5.83 14.99 4.42
CA MET A 359 5.33 16.32 4.06
C MET A 359 5.56 16.57 2.57
N ARG A 360 4.56 17.13 1.90
CA ARG A 360 4.65 17.51 0.49
C ARG A 360 5.48 18.78 0.31
N ALA A 361 6.15 18.91 -0.84
CA ALA A 361 6.79 20.16 -1.22
C ALA A 361 5.77 21.33 -1.20
N GLY A 362 6.20 22.50 -0.76
CA GLY A 362 5.38 23.68 -0.52
C GLY A 362 4.82 23.80 0.91
N ALA A 363 4.83 22.73 1.70
CA ALA A 363 4.39 22.78 3.09
C ALA A 363 5.43 23.46 4.01
N ARG A 364 4.95 24.04 5.13
CA ARG A 364 5.83 24.55 6.19
C ARG A 364 6.38 23.38 7.00
N CYS A 365 7.69 23.31 7.12
CA CYS A 365 8.42 22.29 7.85
C CYS A 365 7.98 22.28 9.33
N PRO A 366 7.36 21.19 9.82
CA PRO A 366 6.76 21.17 11.15
C PRO A 366 7.81 20.98 12.27
N GLU A 367 9.01 20.50 11.92
CA GLU A 367 10.08 20.22 12.88
C GLU A 367 11.47 20.36 12.27
N SER A 368 12.40 20.91 13.05
CA SER A 368 13.80 21.04 12.64
C SER A 368 14.48 19.67 12.56
N GLY A 369 14.99 19.31 11.39
CA GLY A 369 15.60 18.01 11.19
C GLY A 369 16.19 17.78 9.82
N VAL A 370 16.71 16.57 9.64
CA VAL A 370 17.14 16.01 8.37
C VAL A 370 15.92 15.38 7.71
N TRP A 371 15.60 15.83 6.50
CA TRP A 371 14.50 15.32 5.70
C TRP A 371 15.04 14.71 4.42
N CYS A 372 14.45 13.59 4.02
CA CYS A 372 14.85 12.83 2.85
C CYS A 372 13.68 12.67 1.87
N THR A 373 13.97 12.68 0.57
CA THR A 373 13.00 12.36 -0.47
C THR A 373 13.63 11.50 -1.56
N GLN A 374 12.81 10.64 -2.17
CA GLN A 374 13.18 9.74 -3.26
C GLN A 374 12.44 10.16 -4.54
N ILE A 375 13.18 10.33 -5.63
CA ILE A 375 12.62 10.64 -6.95
C ILE A 375 12.48 9.33 -7.75
N LEU A 376 11.28 9.05 -8.26
CA LEU A 376 10.93 7.82 -8.99
C LEU A 376 10.85 7.99 -10.51
N ALA A 377 11.32 9.12 -11.07
CA ALA A 377 11.26 9.39 -12.49
C ALA A 377 12.59 9.03 -13.19
N GLU A 378 12.70 7.82 -13.76
CA GLU A 378 13.80 7.28 -14.61
C GLU A 378 15.26 7.45 -14.10
N LEU A 379 15.46 8.12 -12.98
CA LEU A 379 16.71 8.40 -12.28
C LEU A 379 16.43 8.07 -10.82
N ARG A 380 17.03 6.98 -10.31
CA ARG A 380 17.03 6.71 -8.87
C ARG A 380 17.92 7.76 -8.21
N GLY A 381 17.32 8.66 -7.44
CA GLY A 381 18.03 9.67 -6.66
C GLY A 381 17.36 9.90 -5.33
N GLU A 382 18.13 9.76 -4.25
CA GLU A 382 17.75 10.14 -2.90
C GLU A 382 18.41 11.49 -2.59
N THR A 383 17.63 12.49 -2.17
CA THR A 383 18.22 13.74 -1.67
C THR A 383 17.84 13.94 -0.22
N THR A 384 18.83 14.36 0.56
CA THR A 384 18.71 14.63 1.98
C THR A 384 19.06 16.09 2.23
N GLN A 385 18.17 16.82 2.91
CA GLN A 385 18.35 18.23 3.23
C GLN A 385 17.97 18.49 4.69
N ARG A 386 18.63 19.47 5.31
CA ARG A 386 18.29 19.94 6.66
C ARG A 386 17.32 21.10 6.55
N PHE A 387 16.21 21.01 7.26
CA PHE A 387 15.24 22.09 7.38
C PHE A 387 15.10 22.53 8.83
N ARG A 388 14.83 23.81 9.02
CA ARG A 388 14.40 24.38 10.29
C ARG A 388 12.88 24.44 10.33
N LYS A 389 12.31 24.28 11.52
CA LYS A 389 10.87 24.44 11.75
C LYS A 389 10.40 25.80 11.20
N GLY A 390 9.37 25.77 10.37
CA GLY A 390 8.78 26.93 9.69
C GLY A 390 9.35 27.24 8.29
N GLU A 391 10.43 26.59 7.85
CA GLU A 391 10.92 26.73 6.47
C GLU A 391 9.95 26.07 5.49
N THR A 392 9.90 26.56 4.25
CA THR A 392 9.06 25.95 3.22
C THR A 392 9.84 24.81 2.58
N LEU A 393 9.29 23.60 2.60
CA LEU A 393 9.91 22.44 1.97
C LEU A 393 9.92 22.65 0.45
N PRO A 394 11.07 22.61 -0.22
CA PRO A 394 11.17 22.99 -1.62
C PRO A 394 10.65 21.87 -2.52
N MET A 395 10.18 22.26 -3.70
CA MET A 395 10.10 21.34 -4.84
C MET A 395 11.53 21.04 -5.34
N LEU A 396 11.71 19.95 -6.07
CA LEU A 396 13.03 19.58 -6.59
C LEU A 396 13.14 19.84 -8.09
N ASP A 397 14.21 20.52 -8.47
CA ASP A 397 14.61 20.67 -9.86
C ASP A 397 15.36 19.41 -10.31
N VAL A 398 14.70 18.60 -11.14
CA VAL A 398 15.24 17.35 -11.66
C VAL A 398 15.80 17.57 -13.06
N TYR A 399 17.04 17.14 -13.28
CA TYR A 399 17.66 17.12 -14.58
C TYR A 399 17.33 15.82 -15.31
N ARG A 400 16.71 15.89 -16.48
CA ARG A 400 16.45 14.73 -17.35
C ARG A 400 17.42 14.72 -18.52
N PRO A 401 18.53 13.97 -18.45
CA PRO A 401 19.50 13.92 -19.54
C PRO A 401 18.80 13.44 -20.82
N ARG A 402 19.22 13.97 -21.97
CA ARG A 402 18.89 13.36 -23.26
C ARG A 402 19.75 12.12 -23.46
N THR A 403 19.29 11.19 -24.30
CA THR A 403 20.00 9.94 -24.62
C THR A 403 21.45 10.19 -25.10
N PHE A 404 21.68 11.34 -25.73
CA PHE A 404 23.01 11.82 -26.09
C PHE A 404 23.31 13.11 -25.33
N ALA A 405 24.31 13.07 -24.43
CA ALA A 405 24.63 14.18 -23.53
C ALA A 405 25.01 15.48 -24.26
N TRP A 406 25.64 15.41 -25.43
CA TRP A 406 26.03 16.58 -26.21
C TRP A 406 24.83 17.43 -26.67
N LEU A 407 23.63 16.84 -26.77
CA LEU A 407 22.41 17.59 -27.09
C LEU A 407 21.99 18.51 -25.94
N ASP A 408 22.35 18.21 -24.69
CA ASP A 408 22.05 19.09 -23.56
C ASP A 408 22.96 20.32 -23.52
N ASP A 409 24.16 20.24 -24.10
CA ASP A 409 25.09 21.37 -24.24
C ASP A 409 24.66 22.33 -25.37
N VAL A 410 24.06 21.79 -26.44
CA VAL A 410 23.58 22.58 -27.58
C VAL A 410 22.16 23.12 -27.37
N LEU A 411 21.25 22.30 -26.83
CA LEU A 411 19.82 22.63 -26.71
C LEU A 411 19.42 23.05 -25.28
N GLY A 412 20.40 23.15 -24.38
CA GLY A 412 20.17 23.41 -22.96
C GLY A 412 19.66 22.18 -22.20
N LYS A 413 20.06 22.07 -20.94
CA LYS A 413 19.68 20.97 -20.04
C LYS A 413 18.16 20.99 -19.79
N ARG A 414 17.50 19.85 -19.98
CA ARG A 414 16.09 19.70 -19.59
C ARG A 414 15.99 19.61 -18.07
N ARG A 415 15.48 20.68 -17.45
CA ARG A 415 15.13 20.71 -16.04
C ARG A 415 13.61 20.80 -15.92
N TYR A 416 13.06 20.08 -14.97
CA TYR A 416 11.67 20.26 -14.57
C TYR A 416 11.59 20.24 -13.05
N THR A 417 10.75 21.11 -12.51
CA THR A 417 10.45 21.13 -11.08
C THR A 417 9.38 20.08 -10.83
N THR A 418 9.68 19.11 -9.98
CA THR A 418 8.74 18.06 -9.60
C THR A 418 8.36 18.18 -8.14
N ASP A 419 7.13 17.78 -7.88
CA ASP A 419 6.57 17.70 -6.55
C ASP A 419 7.07 16.42 -5.87
N VAL A 420 7.41 16.52 -4.60
CA VAL A 420 8.08 15.45 -3.85
C VAL A 420 7.55 15.35 -2.44
N ILE A 421 7.70 14.17 -1.86
CA ILE A 421 7.35 13.89 -0.46
C ILE A 421 8.64 13.83 0.37
N TRP A 422 8.82 14.81 1.24
CA TRP A 422 9.90 14.85 2.22
C TRP A 422 9.52 14.02 3.44
N THR A 423 10.45 13.18 3.91
CA THR A 423 10.29 12.33 5.09
C THR A 423 11.30 12.74 6.15
N LEU A 424 10.86 13.07 7.37
CA LEU A 424 11.77 13.39 8.48
C LEU A 424 12.54 12.13 8.92
N THR A 425 13.86 12.11 8.80
CA THR A 425 14.71 10.94 9.12
C THR A 425 15.55 11.13 10.38
N ALA A 426 15.90 12.36 10.75
CA ALA A 426 16.60 12.65 12.00
C ALA A 426 16.33 14.07 12.52
N TYR A 427 16.56 14.31 13.82
CA TYR A 427 16.51 15.66 14.41
C TYR A 427 17.87 16.37 14.29
N ASN A 428 17.88 17.70 14.15
CA ASN A 428 19.12 18.46 13.98
C ASN A 428 20.10 18.34 15.16
N ASP A 429 19.59 18.11 16.38
CA ASP A 429 20.41 17.95 17.59
C ASP A 429 21.08 16.56 17.72
N LYS A 430 20.88 15.66 16.75
CA LYS A 430 21.48 14.32 16.69
C LYS A 430 22.25 14.04 15.39
N ALA A 431 22.60 15.08 14.62
CA ALA A 431 23.15 14.98 13.27
C ALA A 431 24.58 15.50 13.12
#